data_AF-A0A2U3CU96-F1
#
_entry.id   AF-A0A2U3CU96-F1
#
_cell.length_a   1.000
_cell.length_b   1.000
_cell.length_c   1.000
_cell.angle_alpha   90.00
_cell.angle_beta   90.00
_cell.angle_gamma   90.00
#
_symmetry.space_group_name_H-M   'P 1'
#
loop_
_entity.id
_entity.type
_entity.pdbx_description
1 polymer ?
#
loop_
_entity_poly.entity_id
_entity_poly.type
_entity_poly.pdbx_seq_one_letter_code
_entity_poly.pdbx_strand_id
1 'polypeptide(L)'
;MRLVLKENGAYLEQFDTLESLDEVVQVISCFPQDGERLIFRVSKDIIQGFRNPTEEKWRDLVIKRTVFEVDECLPFQDHTSEIPTTFLWFCPKGKNELIEAIKANQLFTCAVLHKDKELKDASYLLQVFEAADFDVFDISFQKEEDFKFRVIPNLQALIPLEIDSV
;
A
#
# COMPACT_ATOMS: atom_id res chain seq x y z
N MET A 1 -17.32 0.55 8.28
CA MET A 1 -16.57 -0.17 7.22
C MET A 1 -16.73 -1.67 7.42
N ARG A 2 -16.68 -2.43 6.33
CA ARG A 2 -16.84 -3.88 6.35
C ARG A 2 -15.53 -4.54 5.94
N LEU A 3 -15.01 -5.43 6.79
CA LEU A 3 -13.85 -6.26 6.51
C LEU A 3 -14.31 -7.63 6.04
N VAL A 4 -13.97 -7.99 4.81
CA VAL A 4 -14.29 -9.28 4.24
C VAL A 4 -13.03 -10.13 4.16
N LEU A 5 -13.05 -11.29 4.80
CA LEU A 5 -11.96 -12.27 4.76
C LEU A 5 -12.14 -13.22 3.56
N LYS A 6 -11.04 -13.53 2.86
CA LYS A 6 -10.97 -14.47 1.74
C LYS A 6 -9.72 -15.34 1.84
N GLU A 7 -9.63 -16.36 1.00
CA GLU A 7 -8.43 -17.21 0.92
C GLU A 7 -7.20 -16.34 0.55
N ASN A 8 -6.16 -16.36 1.39
CA ASN A 8 -4.92 -15.59 1.25
C ASN A 8 -5.07 -14.05 1.21
N GLY A 9 -6.18 -13.51 1.70
CA GLY A 9 -6.36 -12.07 1.76
C GLY A 9 -7.58 -11.59 2.52
N ALA A 10 -7.78 -10.29 2.48
CA ALA A 10 -8.96 -9.61 2.97
C ALA A 10 -9.16 -8.32 2.17
N TYR A 11 -10.31 -7.69 2.31
CA TYR A 11 -10.48 -6.32 1.83
C TYR A 11 -11.42 -5.53 2.75
N LEU A 12 -11.17 -4.22 2.84
CA LEU A 12 -12.05 -3.27 3.49
C LEU A 12 -12.90 -2.57 2.43
N GLU A 13 -14.22 -2.69 2.54
CA GLU A 13 -15.18 -1.89 1.78
C GLU A 13 -15.35 -0.50 2.41
N GLN A 14 -15.73 0.48 1.59
CA GLN A 14 -15.99 1.86 2.01
C GLN A 14 -14.74 2.57 2.54
N PHE A 15 -13.57 2.31 1.94
CA PHE A 15 -12.31 2.90 2.37
C PHE A 15 -12.26 4.42 2.14
N ASP A 16 -13.05 4.90 1.17
CA ASP A 16 -13.30 6.30 0.85
C ASP A 16 -14.05 7.06 1.97
N THR A 17 -14.63 6.35 2.94
CA THR A 17 -15.28 6.99 4.10
C THR A 17 -14.31 7.54 5.14
N LEU A 18 -13.01 7.28 4.99
CA LEU A 18 -11.97 7.93 5.81
C LEU A 18 -11.88 9.42 5.46
N GLU A 19 -12.09 10.28 6.45
CA GLU A 19 -12.22 11.73 6.26
C GLU A 19 -10.86 12.43 6.11
N SER A 20 -9.76 11.75 6.45
CA SER A 20 -8.43 12.35 6.39
C SER A 20 -7.31 11.39 6.00
N LEU A 21 -6.25 11.96 5.43
CA LEU A 21 -5.00 11.23 5.15
C LEU A 21 -4.33 10.72 6.43
N ASP A 22 -4.57 11.39 7.57
CA ASP A 22 -4.10 10.93 8.86
C ASP A 22 -4.74 9.59 9.26
N GLU A 23 -6.03 9.40 8.97
CA GLU A 23 -6.72 8.12 9.20
C GLU A 23 -6.19 7.04 8.26
N VAL A 24 -5.98 7.34 6.98
CA VAL A 24 -5.36 6.42 6.03
C VAL A 24 -3.97 5.98 6.53
N VAL A 25 -3.15 6.94 7.00
CA VAL A 25 -1.84 6.64 7.58
C VAL A 25 -1.95 5.76 8.82
N GLN A 26 -2.93 6.00 9.70
CA GLN A 26 -3.14 5.17 10.88
C GLN A 26 -3.49 3.73 10.49
N VAL A 27 -4.39 3.55 9.52
CA VAL A 27 -4.79 2.22 9.01
C VAL A 27 -3.59 1.46 8.45
N ILE A 28 -2.83 2.04 7.51
CA ILE A 28 -1.68 1.34 6.91
C ILE A 28 -0.54 1.11 7.93
N SER A 29 -0.48 1.93 9.00
CA SER A 29 0.51 1.76 10.07
C SER A 29 0.19 0.60 11.01
N CYS A 30 -0.99 -0.02 10.93
CA CYS A 30 -1.31 -1.25 11.67
C CYS A 30 -0.54 -2.48 11.19
N PHE A 31 0.01 -2.44 9.98
CA PHE A 31 0.59 -3.59 9.30
C PHE A 31 2.08 -3.83 9.57
N PRO A 32 3.00 -2.84 9.55
CA PRO A 32 4.41 -3.11 9.83
C PRO A 32 4.68 -3.46 11.32
N GLN A 33 5.57 -4.42 11.56
CA GLN A 33 6.18 -4.72 12.86
C GLN A 33 7.60 -4.14 13.01
N ASP A 34 8.20 -4.38 14.18
CA ASP A 34 9.62 -4.11 14.42
C ASP A 34 10.51 -4.78 13.36
N GLY A 35 11.35 -3.98 12.71
CA GLY A 35 12.22 -4.46 11.63
C GLY A 35 11.59 -4.43 10.23
N GLU A 36 10.27 -4.23 10.13
CA GLU A 36 9.57 -4.04 8.86
C GLU A 36 9.50 -2.56 8.45
N ARG A 37 9.17 -2.35 7.18
CA ARG A 37 8.96 -1.04 6.58
C ARG A 37 7.82 -1.11 5.57
N LEU A 38 7.10 0.00 5.43
CA LEU A 38 6.20 0.25 4.31
C LEU A 38 7.00 0.77 3.12
N ILE A 39 6.80 0.15 1.96
CA ILE A 39 7.37 0.60 0.69
C ILE A 39 6.26 0.83 -0.32
N PHE A 40 6.27 2.00 -0.96
CA PHE A 40 5.25 2.42 -1.91
C PHE A 40 5.74 2.19 -3.32
N ARG A 41 4.81 1.81 -4.19
CA ARG A 41 5.05 1.59 -5.61
C ARG A 41 4.65 2.82 -6.41
N VAL A 42 5.49 3.19 -7.37
CA VAL A 42 5.16 4.18 -8.40
C VAL A 42 5.78 3.81 -9.74
N SER A 43 5.09 4.08 -10.85
CA SER A 43 5.65 3.88 -12.18
C SER A 43 6.81 4.84 -12.42
N LYS A 44 7.93 4.30 -12.92
CA LYS A 44 9.12 5.09 -13.28
C LYS A 44 8.81 6.12 -14.36
N ASP A 45 7.95 5.79 -15.31
CA ASP A 45 7.55 6.69 -16.40
C ASP A 45 6.77 7.91 -15.87
N ILE A 46 5.88 7.69 -14.89
CA ILE A 46 5.17 8.79 -14.21
C ILE A 46 6.18 9.73 -13.57
N ILE A 47 7.13 9.19 -12.79
CA ILE A 47 8.16 9.98 -12.12
C ILE A 47 9.05 10.74 -13.11
N GLN A 48 9.38 10.12 -14.25
CA GLN A 48 10.16 10.75 -15.31
C GLN A 48 9.38 11.82 -16.09
N GLY A 49 8.04 11.76 -16.07
CA GLY A 49 7.15 12.71 -16.74
C GLY A 49 6.98 14.04 -16.01
N PHE A 50 7.35 14.12 -14.73
CA PHE A 50 7.22 15.32 -13.91
C PHE A 50 8.05 16.51 -14.39
N ARG A 51 7.46 17.70 -14.39
CA ARG A 51 8.05 18.93 -14.97
C ARG A 51 7.89 20.17 -14.11
N ASN A 52 6.94 20.21 -13.17
CA ASN A 52 6.74 21.38 -12.33
C ASN A 52 7.54 21.29 -11.01
N PRO A 53 7.84 22.41 -10.33
CA PRO A 53 8.70 22.41 -9.14
C PRO A 53 8.18 21.56 -7.97
N THR A 54 6.86 21.39 -7.85
CA THR A 54 6.26 20.54 -6.81
C THR A 54 6.48 19.07 -7.13
N GLU A 55 6.26 18.68 -8.38
CA GLU A 55 6.49 17.33 -8.86
C GLU A 55 7.99 16.96 -8.85
N GLU A 56 8.89 17.91 -9.14
CA GLU A 56 10.34 17.68 -9.06
C GLU A 56 10.78 17.34 -7.63
N LYS A 57 10.26 18.04 -6.62
CA LYS A 57 10.52 17.70 -5.21
C LYS A 57 10.03 16.29 -4.88
N TRP A 58 8.86 15.93 -5.39
CA TRP A 58 8.31 14.59 -5.18
C TRP A 58 9.16 13.51 -5.88
N ARG A 59 9.58 13.76 -7.13
CA ARG A 59 10.52 12.91 -7.86
C ARG A 59 11.82 12.70 -7.08
N ASP A 60 12.42 13.78 -6.57
CA ASP A 60 13.66 13.71 -5.81
C ASP A 60 13.50 12.89 -4.52
N LEU A 61 12.34 13.03 -3.85
CA LEU A 61 11.98 12.21 -2.70
C LEU A 61 11.91 10.74 -3.11
N VAL A 62 11.15 10.40 -4.15
CA VAL A 62 11.01 9.01 -4.61
C VAL A 62 12.37 8.42 -4.93
N ILE A 63 13.17 9.06 -5.79
CA ILE A 63 14.50 8.57 -6.21
C ILE A 63 15.42 8.36 -5.01
N LYS A 64 15.45 9.31 -4.06
CA LYS A 64 16.29 9.20 -2.86
C LYS A 64 15.81 8.13 -1.87
N ARG A 65 14.54 7.75 -1.94
CA ARG A 65 13.91 6.75 -1.06
C ARG A 65 13.72 5.39 -1.74
N THR A 66 13.99 5.27 -3.04
CA THR A 66 13.91 4.01 -3.79
C THR A 66 14.82 2.95 -3.15
N VAL A 67 14.23 1.78 -2.90
CA VAL A 67 14.91 0.59 -2.37
C VAL A 67 14.94 -0.54 -3.40
N PHE A 68 13.94 -0.61 -4.28
CA PHE A 68 13.92 -1.55 -5.40
C PHE A 68 13.44 -0.86 -6.67
N GLU A 69 13.97 -1.34 -7.79
CA GLU A 69 13.52 -1.04 -9.14
C GLU A 69 13.27 -2.38 -9.82
N VAL A 70 12.02 -2.63 -10.22
CA VAL A 70 11.57 -3.95 -10.68
C VAL A 70 10.76 -3.78 -11.96
N ASP A 71 11.08 -4.58 -12.98
CA ASP A 71 10.44 -4.57 -14.29
C ASP A 71 9.19 -5.48 -14.37
N GLU A 72 8.71 -5.96 -13.22
CA GLU A 72 7.57 -6.86 -13.08
C GLU A 72 6.54 -6.27 -12.12
N CYS A 73 5.26 -6.52 -12.39
CA CYS A 73 4.27 -6.43 -11.35
C CYS A 73 4.48 -7.61 -10.39
N LEU A 74 4.25 -7.42 -9.10
CA LEU A 74 4.27 -8.53 -8.14
C LEU A 74 3.29 -9.64 -8.58
N PRO A 75 3.52 -10.91 -8.18
CA PRO A 75 2.74 -12.07 -8.64
C PRO A 75 1.23 -12.02 -8.36
N PHE A 76 0.74 -10.94 -7.75
CA PHE A 76 -0.65 -10.70 -7.37
C PHE A 76 -1.35 -9.66 -8.27
N GLN A 77 -0.77 -9.28 -9.41
CA GLN A 77 -1.35 -8.28 -10.31
C GLN A 77 -1.52 -8.82 -11.73
N ASP A 78 -2.75 -8.73 -12.24
CA ASP A 78 -3.07 -9.09 -13.62
C ASP A 78 -2.44 -8.08 -14.60
N HIS A 79 -1.69 -8.61 -15.56
CA HIS A 79 -1.13 -7.84 -16.66
C HIS A 79 -2.11 -7.81 -17.84
N THR A 80 -2.51 -6.61 -18.26
CA THR A 80 -3.12 -6.37 -19.58
C THR A 80 -2.27 -5.46 -20.47
N SER A 81 -1.14 -4.93 -19.97
CA SER A 81 -0.27 -4.01 -20.72
C SER A 81 0.83 -4.76 -21.47
N GLU A 82 0.91 -4.55 -22.79
CA GLU A 82 2.03 -5.00 -23.65
C GLU A 82 3.32 -4.20 -23.43
N ILE A 83 3.25 -3.05 -22.76
CA ILE A 83 4.41 -2.17 -22.50
C ILE A 83 5.05 -2.56 -21.16
N PRO A 84 6.34 -2.96 -21.15
CA PRO A 84 7.08 -3.19 -19.91
C PRO A 84 7.09 -1.90 -19.09
N THR A 85 6.49 -1.94 -17.91
CA THR A 85 6.49 -0.80 -16.98
C THR A 85 7.46 -1.08 -15.84
N THR A 86 8.53 -0.29 -15.73
CA THR A 86 9.41 -0.35 -14.56
C THR A 86 8.73 0.35 -13.39
N PHE A 87 8.68 -0.33 -12.24
CA PHE A 87 8.19 0.25 -10.99
C PHE A 87 9.33 0.57 -10.04
N LEU A 88 9.26 1.76 -9.43
CA LEU A 88 10.10 2.14 -8.31
C LEU A 88 9.35 1.84 -7.01
N TRP A 89 10.00 1.07 -6.14
CA TRP A 89 9.54 0.85 -4.77
C TRP A 89 10.37 1.68 -3.82
N PHE A 90 9.76 2.63 -3.15
CA PHE A 90 10.44 3.60 -2.29
C PHE A 90 9.91 3.55 -0.86
N CYS A 91 10.76 3.86 0.13
CA CYS A 91 10.44 3.80 1.55
C CYS A 91 10.30 5.22 2.13
N PRO A 92 9.08 5.75 2.31
CA PRO A 92 8.87 7.01 3.01
C PRO A 92 9.46 6.98 4.43
N LYS A 93 10.03 8.09 4.88
CA LYS A 93 10.55 8.24 6.25
C LYS A 93 9.60 9.07 7.12
N GLY A 94 8.98 8.39 8.06
CA GLY A 94 8.09 9.01 9.03
C GLY A 94 6.76 9.46 8.43
N LYS A 95 5.91 10.01 9.31
CA LYS A 95 4.52 10.32 9.00
C LYS A 95 4.34 11.31 7.84
N ASN A 96 5.17 12.35 7.76
CA ASN A 96 5.02 13.38 6.73
C ASN A 96 5.29 12.82 5.32
N GLU A 97 6.37 12.05 5.14
CA GLU A 97 6.64 11.45 3.82
C GLU A 97 5.58 10.39 3.45
N LEU A 98 4.98 9.70 4.42
CA LEU A 98 3.85 8.79 4.18
C LEU A 98 2.62 9.54 3.67
N ILE A 99 2.26 10.66 4.31
CA ILE A 99 1.15 11.52 3.87
C ILE A 99 1.40 11.99 2.43
N GLU A 100 2.60 12.47 2.13
CA GLU A 100 2.94 12.92 0.77
C GLU A 100 2.88 11.77 -0.26
N ALA A 101 3.28 10.55 0.12
CA ALA A 101 3.15 9.38 -0.75
C ALA A 101 1.70 9.05 -1.10
N ILE A 102 0.80 9.11 -0.11
CA ILE A 102 -0.63 8.87 -0.33
C ILE A 102 -1.26 10.01 -1.14
N LYS A 103 -0.87 11.27 -0.91
CA LYS A 103 -1.36 12.41 -1.70
C LYS A 103 -0.99 12.30 -3.18
N ALA A 104 0.23 11.86 -3.46
CA ALA A 104 0.72 11.74 -4.83
C ALA A 104 0.03 10.61 -5.61
N ASN A 105 -0.51 9.61 -4.92
CA ASN A 105 -1.30 8.55 -5.51
C ASN A 105 -2.35 8.03 -4.50
N GLN A 106 -3.59 8.48 -4.61
CA GLN A 106 -4.67 8.06 -3.70
C GLN A 106 -5.02 6.58 -3.87
N LEU A 107 -4.89 6.05 -5.11
CA LEU A 107 -5.03 4.62 -5.42
C LEU A 107 -3.67 3.91 -5.30
N PHE A 108 -3.04 4.06 -4.13
CA PHE A 108 -1.68 3.57 -3.92
C PHE A 108 -1.62 2.04 -3.87
N THR A 109 -0.41 1.54 -4.14
CA THR A 109 0.00 0.19 -3.79
C THR A 109 1.22 0.28 -2.90
N CYS A 110 1.22 -0.40 -1.76
CA CYS A 110 2.38 -0.51 -0.90
C CYS A 110 2.55 -1.94 -0.37
N ALA A 111 3.77 -2.27 0.03
CA ALA A 111 4.11 -3.57 0.60
C ALA A 111 4.72 -3.39 1.99
N VAL A 112 4.49 -4.37 2.84
CA VAL A 112 5.09 -4.45 4.18
C VAL A 112 6.21 -5.49 4.10
N LEU A 113 7.43 -5.04 4.34
CA LEU A 113 8.62 -5.84 4.07
C LEU A 113 9.67 -5.68 5.18
N HIS A 114 10.25 -6.78 5.62
CA HIS A 114 11.41 -6.74 6.51
C HIS A 114 12.62 -6.11 5.81
N LYS A 115 13.39 -5.28 6.52
CA LYS A 115 14.46 -4.44 5.92
C LYS A 115 15.52 -5.23 5.14
N ASP A 116 15.78 -6.46 5.55
CA ASP A 116 16.80 -7.37 4.97
C ASP A 116 16.23 -8.41 3.99
N LYS A 117 14.99 -8.21 3.50
CA LYS A 117 14.30 -9.15 2.63
C LYS A 117 14.08 -8.60 1.21
N GLU A 118 13.85 -9.51 0.28
CA GLU A 118 13.51 -9.18 -1.11
C GLU A 118 12.01 -8.88 -1.23
N LEU A 119 11.61 -8.12 -2.24
CA LEU A 119 10.21 -7.71 -2.43
C LEU A 119 9.22 -8.89 -2.47
N LYS A 120 9.62 -10.04 -3.03
CA LYS A 120 8.80 -11.27 -3.07
C LYS A 120 8.47 -11.86 -1.69
N ASP A 121 9.26 -11.51 -0.68
CA ASP A 121 9.11 -11.95 0.70
C ASP A 121 8.26 -10.96 1.53
N ALA A 122 7.51 -10.06 0.88
CA ALA A 122 6.64 -9.12 1.57
C ALA A 122 5.57 -9.85 2.39
N SER A 123 5.44 -9.46 3.66
CA SER A 123 4.45 -9.98 4.59
C SER A 123 3.03 -9.63 4.15
N TYR A 124 2.88 -8.41 3.60
CA TYR A 124 1.63 -7.88 3.08
C TYR A 124 1.84 -7.12 1.77
N LEU A 125 0.85 -7.21 0.90
CA LEU A 125 0.63 -6.29 -0.20
C LEU A 125 -0.71 -5.58 0.02
N LEU A 126 -0.69 -4.27 -0.02
CA LEU A 126 -1.81 -3.38 0.30
C LEU A 126 -2.11 -2.52 -0.92
N GLN A 127 -3.37 -2.48 -1.35
CA GLN A 127 -3.76 -1.74 -2.55
C GLN A 127 -5.11 -1.07 -2.35
N VAL A 128 -5.22 0.19 -2.77
CA VAL A 128 -6.50 0.88 -2.92
C VAL A 128 -6.90 0.85 -4.39
N PHE A 129 -8.15 0.49 -4.68
CA PHE A 129 -8.75 0.62 -6.01
C PHE A 129 -10.23 1.00 -5.92
N GLU A 130 -10.74 1.62 -6.98
CA GLU A 130 -12.14 2.02 -7.10
C GLU A 130 -13.00 0.80 -7.47
N ALA A 131 -13.98 0.45 -6.66
CA ALA A 131 -15.06 -0.44 -7.04
C ALA A 131 -16.27 0.36 -7.57
N ALA A 132 -17.37 -0.32 -7.92
CA ALA A 132 -18.53 0.34 -8.54
C ALA A 132 -19.15 1.45 -7.67
N ASP A 133 -19.17 1.25 -6.34
CA ASP A 133 -19.90 2.12 -5.42
C ASP A 133 -19.03 2.76 -4.33
N PHE A 134 -17.78 2.30 -4.14
CA PHE A 134 -16.87 2.73 -3.07
C PHE A 134 -15.42 2.35 -3.37
N ASP A 135 -14.48 2.94 -2.63
CA ASP A 135 -13.07 2.50 -2.67
C ASP A 135 -12.88 1.23 -1.83
N VAL A 136 -12.09 0.32 -2.37
CA VAL A 136 -11.71 -0.94 -1.73
C VAL A 136 -10.24 -0.90 -1.35
N PHE A 137 -9.94 -1.20 -0.09
CA PHE A 137 -8.59 -1.45 0.37
C PHE A 137 -8.34 -2.95 0.46
N ASP A 138 -7.70 -3.50 -0.57
CA ASP A 138 -7.32 -4.91 -0.66
C ASP A 138 -6.01 -5.19 0.09
N ILE A 139 -6.03 -6.32 0.80
CA ILE A 139 -4.98 -6.76 1.69
C ILE A 139 -4.66 -8.20 1.32
N SER A 140 -3.52 -8.42 0.68
CA SER A 140 -2.98 -9.75 0.44
C SER A 140 -1.92 -10.07 1.50
N PHE A 141 -1.93 -11.29 2.05
CA PHE A 141 -1.00 -11.70 3.10
C PHE A 141 -0.50 -13.14 2.90
N GLN A 142 0.72 -13.42 3.38
CA GLN A 142 1.28 -14.78 3.33
C GLN A 142 0.88 -15.66 4.52
N LYS A 143 0.54 -15.04 5.67
CA LYS A 143 0.21 -15.72 6.93
C LYS A 143 -1.07 -15.14 7.50
N GLU A 144 -2.15 -15.89 7.35
CA GLU A 144 -3.49 -15.48 7.81
C GLU A 144 -3.53 -15.23 9.32
N GLU A 145 -2.78 -16.02 10.11
CA GLU A 145 -2.72 -15.88 11.56
C GLU A 145 -2.14 -14.53 11.96
N ASP A 146 -1.11 -14.03 11.26
CA ASP A 146 -0.54 -12.71 11.55
C ASP A 146 -1.57 -11.60 11.31
N PHE A 147 -2.33 -11.68 10.20
CA PHE A 147 -3.41 -10.73 9.95
C PHE A 147 -4.49 -10.77 11.04
N LYS A 148 -4.98 -11.98 11.38
CA LYS A 148 -6.06 -12.17 12.35
C LYS A 148 -5.72 -11.73 13.77
N PHE A 149 -4.53 -12.08 14.25
CA PHE A 149 -4.19 -11.86 15.67
C PHE A 149 -3.49 -10.54 15.93
N ARG A 150 -2.97 -9.87 14.90
CA ARG A 150 -2.21 -8.63 15.07
C ARG A 150 -2.82 -7.45 14.35
N VAL A 151 -3.18 -7.59 13.07
CA VAL A 151 -3.66 -6.46 12.27
C VAL A 151 -5.12 -6.15 12.59
N ILE A 152 -6.00 -7.15 12.59
CA ILE A 152 -7.44 -6.94 12.87
C ILE A 152 -7.68 -6.21 14.20
N PRO A 153 -7.08 -6.61 15.34
CA PRO A 153 -7.30 -5.90 16.60
C PRO A 153 -6.90 -4.42 16.55
N ASN A 154 -5.80 -4.11 15.85
CA ASN A 154 -5.36 -2.73 15.67
C ASN A 154 -6.32 -1.93 14.78
N LEU A 155 -6.84 -2.54 13.71
CA LEU A 155 -7.85 -1.88 12.86
C LEU A 155 -9.16 -1.64 13.64
N GLN A 156 -9.62 -2.61 14.43
CA GLN A 156 -10.82 -2.47 15.27
C GLN A 156 -10.69 -1.36 16.32
N ALA A 157 -9.46 -1.09 16.79
CA ALA A 157 -9.20 0.01 17.71
C ALA A 157 -9.28 1.39 17.05
N LEU A 158 -9.13 1.47 15.72
CA LEU A 158 -9.15 2.72 14.95
C LEU A 158 -10.52 3.00 14.34
N ILE A 159 -11.16 1.97 13.80
CA ILE A 159 -12.37 2.12 12.98
C ILE A 159 -13.43 1.06 13.35
N PRO A 160 -14.73 1.41 13.33
CA PRO A 160 -15.80 0.43 13.50
C PRO A 160 -15.79 -0.57 12.32
N LEU A 161 -15.46 -1.82 12.64
CA LEU A 161 -15.39 -2.92 11.66
C LEU A 161 -16.49 -3.95 11.90
N GLU A 162 -17.25 -4.22 10.84
CA GLU A 162 -18.06 -5.43 10.70
C GLU A 162 -17.22 -6.48 9.96
N ILE A 163 -17.05 -7.67 10.53
CA ILE A 163 -16.18 -8.72 9.96
C ILE A 163 -17.04 -9.84 9.40
N ASP A 164 -16.88 -10.08 8.10
CA ASP A 164 -17.51 -11.19 7.40
C ASP A 164 -16.46 -12.16 6.86
N SER A 165 -16.76 -13.45 6.97
CA SER A 165 -15.99 -14.53 6.36
C SER A 165 -16.77 -15.12 5.20
N VAL A 166 -16.16 -15.17 4.02
CA VAL A 166 -16.72 -15.79 2.80
C VAL A 166 -16.27 -17.24 2.69
#